data_AF-A0A327YAZ8-F1
#
_entry.id   AF-A0A327YAZ8-F1
#
_cell.length_a   1.000
_cell.length_b   1.000
_cell.length_c   1.000
_cell.angle_alpha   90.00
_cell.angle_beta   90.00
_cell.angle_gamma   90.00
#
_symmetry.space_group_name_H-M   'P 1'
#
loop_
_entity.id
_entity.type
_entity.pdbx_description
1 polymer ?
#
loop_
_entity_poly.entity_id
_entity_poly.type
_entity_poly.pdbx_seq_one_letter_code
_entity_poly.pdbx_strand_id
1 'polypeptide(L)'
;MEHIFDRVCSEHGIEHRLAKVNHPWTNGQVERMNRTIKEATVKRDHYEAHAQLETHLGDFIAAYNYARRLKTRQGLTPFEFICKIWTREPERFTVDPTHHTLGLNT
;
A
#
# COMPACT_ATOMS: atom_id res chain seq x y z
N MET A 1 -1.18 -7.79 -30.01
CA MET A 1 -0.17 -6.89 -29.42
C MET A 1 -0.44 -6.90 -27.93
N GLU A 2 0.47 -7.47 -27.14
CA GLU A 2 0.32 -7.56 -25.68
C GLU A 2 0.50 -6.17 -25.06
N HIS A 3 -0.32 -5.81 -24.07
CA HIS A 3 -0.26 -4.50 -23.43
C HIS A 3 1.04 -4.37 -22.62
N ILE A 4 1.64 -3.16 -22.56
CA ILE A 4 2.95 -2.96 -21.91
C ILE A 4 2.96 -3.43 -20.45
N PHE A 5 1.84 -3.29 -19.75
CA PHE A 5 1.70 -3.74 -18.37
C PHE A 5 1.76 -5.28 -18.26
N ASP A 6 1.07 -6.01 -19.13
CA ASP A 6 1.05 -7.47 -19.12
C ASP A 6 2.45 -8.03 -19.41
N ARG A 7 3.15 -7.43 -20.37
CA ARG A 7 4.54 -7.77 -20.70
C ARG A 7 5.46 -7.61 -19.49
N VAL A 8 5.41 -6.46 -18.80
CA VAL A 8 6.26 -6.20 -17.62
C VAL A 8 5.93 -7.14 -16.47
N CYS A 9 4.65 -7.44 -16.24
CA CYS A 9 4.24 -8.45 -15.26
C CYS A 9 4.84 -9.81 -15.58
N SER A 10 4.78 -10.25 -16.85
CA SER A 10 5.38 -11.50 -17.31
C SER A 10 6.90 -11.54 -17.09
N GLU A 11 7.62 -10.47 -17.45
CA GLU A 11 9.07 -10.33 -17.24
C GLU A 11 9.48 -10.48 -15.77
N HIS A 12 8.61 -10.10 -14.83
CA HIS A 12 8.86 -10.21 -13.38
C HIS A 12 8.22 -11.45 -12.74
N GLY A 13 7.62 -12.36 -13.53
CA GLY A 13 6.92 -13.53 -13.00
C GLY A 13 5.67 -13.20 -12.18
N ILE A 14 5.08 -12.02 -12.39
CA ILE A 14 3.88 -11.55 -11.70
C ILE A 14 2.64 -11.97 -12.51
N GLU A 15 1.77 -12.75 -11.90
CA GLU A 15 0.47 -13.08 -12.50
C GLU A 15 -0.46 -11.86 -12.43
N HIS A 16 -0.81 -11.30 -13.60
CA HIS A 16 -1.77 -10.19 -13.67
C HIS A 16 -3.20 -10.73 -13.63
N ARG A 17 -3.93 -10.41 -12.55
CA ARG A 17 -5.34 -10.81 -12.36
C ARG A 17 -6.26 -9.60 -12.41
N LEU A 18 -7.26 -9.65 -13.27
CA LEU A 18 -8.33 -8.65 -13.34
C LEU A 18 -9.52 -9.07 -12.48
N ALA A 19 -10.20 -8.07 -11.90
CA ALA A 19 -11.47 -8.30 -11.22
C ALA A 19 -12.50 -8.86 -12.21
N LYS A 20 -13.24 -9.88 -11.81
CA LYS A 20 -14.32 -10.42 -12.64
C LYS A 20 -15.45 -9.39 -12.72
N VAL A 21 -16.03 -9.26 -13.92
CA VAL A 21 -17.22 -8.44 -14.15
C VAL A 21 -18.33 -8.85 -13.17
N ASN A 22 -19.00 -7.89 -12.56
CA ASN A 22 -20.05 -8.08 -11.53
C ASN A 22 -19.57 -8.66 -10.18
N HIS A 23 -18.26 -8.61 -9.88
CA HIS A 23 -17.70 -9.05 -8.59
C HIS A 23 -16.94 -7.93 -7.83
N PRO A 24 -17.63 -6.83 -7.45
CA PRO A 24 -16.98 -5.65 -6.88
C PRO A 24 -16.24 -5.91 -5.56
N TRP A 25 -16.63 -6.91 -4.77
CA TRP A 25 -15.99 -7.21 -3.49
C TRP A 25 -14.53 -7.66 -3.62
N THR A 26 -14.11 -8.14 -4.80
CA THR A 26 -12.72 -8.50 -5.09
C THR A 26 -11.78 -7.29 -5.10
N ASN A 27 -12.33 -6.10 -5.32
CA ASN A 27 -11.62 -4.82 -5.32
C ASN A 27 -11.86 -3.99 -4.03
N GLY A 28 -12.68 -4.51 -3.11
CA GLY A 28 -13.17 -3.73 -1.97
C GLY A 28 -12.08 -3.28 -0.98
N GLN A 29 -10.94 -3.97 -0.91
CA GLN A 29 -9.82 -3.56 -0.06
C GLN A 29 -9.13 -2.30 -0.59
N VAL A 30 -8.81 -2.25 -1.89
CA VAL A 30 -8.18 -1.06 -2.50
C VAL A 30 -9.17 0.10 -2.54
N GLU A 31 -10.45 -0.15 -2.81
CA GLU A 31 -11.48 0.89 -2.77
C GLU A 31 -11.64 1.49 -1.37
N ARG A 32 -11.61 0.66 -0.32
CA ARG A 32 -11.62 1.13 1.07
C ARG A 32 -10.39 1.99 1.37
N MET A 33 -9.20 1.55 0.95
CA MET A 33 -7.98 2.33 1.15
C MET A 33 -8.03 3.67 0.41
N ASN A 34 -8.44 3.67 -0.86
CA ASN A 34 -8.58 4.88 -1.66
C ASN A 34 -9.57 5.87 -1.04
N ARG A 35 -10.67 5.36 -0.45
CA ARG A 35 -11.60 6.20 0.31
C ARG A 35 -10.94 6.83 1.54
N THR A 36 -10.20 6.03 2.33
CA THR A 36 -9.47 6.54 3.51
C THR A 36 -8.44 7.60 3.14
N ILE A 37 -7.67 7.40 2.05
CA ILE A 37 -6.72 8.42 1.56
C ILE A 37 -7.47 9.69 1.18
N LYS A 38 -8.53 9.59 0.37
CA LYS A 38 -9.32 10.76 -0.06
C LYS A 38 -9.93 11.51 1.12
N GLU A 39 -10.42 10.80 2.12
CA GLU A 39 -10.97 11.36 3.36
C GLU A 39 -9.91 12.04 4.21
N ALA A 40 -8.65 11.60 4.15
CA ALA A 40 -7.55 12.22 4.89
C ALA A 40 -6.89 13.38 4.14
N THR A 41 -7.00 13.44 2.80
CA THR A 41 -6.33 14.45 1.97
C THR A 41 -7.34 15.36 1.26
N VAL A 42 -7.69 15.08 0.01
CA VAL A 42 -8.40 15.97 -0.91
C VAL A 42 -9.82 16.36 -0.49
N LYS A 43 -10.42 15.68 0.49
CA LYS A 43 -11.72 16.08 1.05
C LYS A 43 -11.62 17.05 2.24
N ARG A 44 -10.45 17.15 2.87
CA ARG A 44 -10.23 17.97 4.08
C ARG A 44 -9.41 19.21 3.77
N ASP A 45 -8.44 19.09 2.88
CA ASP A 45 -7.47 20.12 2.58
C ASP A 45 -7.57 20.59 1.13
N HIS A 46 -7.25 21.85 0.92
CA HIS A 46 -7.07 22.43 -0.40
C HIS A 46 -5.57 22.51 -0.72
N TYR A 47 -5.19 22.17 -1.95
CA TYR A 47 -3.81 22.21 -2.43
C TYR A 47 -3.72 23.21 -3.57
N GLU A 48 -2.77 24.14 -3.47
CA GLU A 48 -2.50 25.12 -4.52
C GLU A 48 -1.63 24.51 -5.63
N ALA A 49 -0.81 23.52 -5.28
CA ALA A 49 0.08 22.83 -6.21
C ALA A 49 0.07 21.31 -5.99
N HIS A 50 0.32 20.56 -7.08
CA HIS A 50 0.35 19.10 -7.02
C HIS A 50 1.42 18.57 -6.06
N ALA A 51 2.58 19.24 -5.99
CA ALA A 51 3.66 18.89 -5.09
C ALA A 51 3.24 18.88 -3.60
N GLN A 52 2.30 19.74 -3.19
CA GLN A 52 1.78 19.75 -1.82
C GLN A 52 0.96 18.48 -1.53
N LEU A 53 0.16 18.04 -2.51
CA LEU A 53 -0.59 16.79 -2.40
C LEU A 53 0.35 15.57 -2.37
N GLU A 54 1.40 15.57 -3.19
CA GLU A 54 2.40 14.51 -3.21
C GLU A 54 3.10 14.36 -1.84
N THR A 55 3.55 15.48 -1.25
CA THR A 55 4.14 15.47 0.09
C THR A 55 3.15 14.95 1.14
N HIS A 56 1.92 15.46 1.16
CA HIS A 56 0.93 15.01 2.14
C HIS A 56 0.55 13.53 1.95
N LEU A 57 0.49 13.03 0.72
CA LEU A 57 0.30 11.60 0.45
C LEU A 57 1.48 10.77 0.99
N GLY A 58 2.72 11.25 0.81
CA GLY A 58 3.91 10.63 1.38
C GLY A 58 3.82 10.53 2.90
N ASP A 59 3.52 11.64 3.57
CA ASP A 59 3.37 11.70 5.03
C ASP A 59 2.25 10.78 5.53
N PHE A 60 1.11 10.76 4.83
CA PHE A 60 0.00 9.89 5.16
C PHE A 60 0.39 8.41 5.06
N ILE A 61 1.06 8.01 3.97
CA ILE A 61 1.50 6.63 3.75
C ILE A 61 2.53 6.22 4.80
N ALA A 62 3.49 7.09 5.12
CA ALA A 62 4.48 6.87 6.17
C ALA A 62 3.80 6.69 7.53
N ALA A 63 2.94 7.63 7.93
CA ALA A 63 2.20 7.53 9.19
C ALA A 63 1.31 6.28 9.24
N TYR A 64 0.64 5.92 8.14
CA TYR A 64 -0.22 4.75 8.07
C TYR A 64 0.59 3.45 8.23
N ASN A 65 1.70 3.31 7.52
CA ASN A 65 2.47 2.07 7.51
C ASN A 65 3.30 1.87 8.78
N TYR A 66 3.81 2.94 9.38
CA TYR A 66 4.81 2.84 10.44
C TYR A 66 4.34 3.36 11.81
N ALA A 67 3.37 4.27 11.88
CA ALA A 67 2.89 4.82 13.15
C ALA A 67 1.48 4.32 13.54
N ARG A 68 0.60 4.10 12.57
CA ARG A 68 -0.80 3.76 12.82
C ARG A 68 -0.97 2.31 13.25
N ARG A 69 -1.32 2.10 14.53
CA ARG A 69 -1.70 0.79 15.07
C ARG A 69 -3.11 0.39 14.64
N LEU A 70 -3.26 -0.77 14.02
CA LEU A 70 -4.54 -1.25 13.50
C LEU A 70 -5.18 -2.28 14.45
N LYS A 71 -6.38 -1.98 14.96
CA LYS A 71 -7.13 -2.91 15.83
C LYS A 71 -7.37 -4.28 15.18
N THR A 72 -7.66 -4.29 13.88
CA THR A 72 -7.87 -5.53 13.08
C THR A 72 -6.61 -6.40 12.98
N ARG A 73 -5.43 -5.82 13.24
CA ARG A 73 -4.14 -6.53 13.27
C ARG A 73 -3.59 -6.61 14.69
N GLN A 74 -4.48 -6.71 15.68
CA GLN A 74 -4.13 -6.85 17.11
C GLN A 74 -3.25 -5.71 17.62
N GLY A 75 -3.42 -4.50 17.08
CA GLY A 75 -2.64 -3.33 17.47
C GLY A 75 -1.28 -3.21 16.80
N LEU A 76 -0.93 -4.08 15.85
CA LEU A 76 0.27 -3.93 15.05
C LEU A 76 0.10 -2.82 14.00
N THR A 77 1.20 -2.15 13.66
CA THR A 77 1.27 -1.33 12.45
C THR A 77 1.29 -2.23 11.22
N PRO A 78 0.93 -1.72 10.03
CA PRO A 78 1.08 -2.49 8.78
C PRO A 78 2.50 -3.04 8.59
N PHE A 79 3.54 -2.24 8.85
CA PHE A 79 4.92 -2.66 8.73
C PHE A 79 5.29 -3.77 9.73
N GLU A 80 4.95 -3.61 11.02
CA GLU A 80 5.16 -4.63 12.05
C GLU A 80 4.45 -5.95 11.66
N PHE A 81 3.24 -5.85 11.10
CA PHE A 81 2.52 -7.02 10.62
C PHE A 81 3.22 -7.70 9.44
N ILE A 82 3.72 -6.95 8.45
CA ILE A 82 4.47 -7.49 7.31
C ILE A 82 5.72 -8.24 7.81
N CYS A 83 6.50 -7.62 8.70
CA CYS A 83 7.68 -8.26 9.28
C CYS A 83 7.31 -9.55 10.02
N LYS A 84 6.20 -9.55 10.79
CA LYS A 84 5.70 -10.74 11.48
C LYS A 84 5.31 -11.87 10.52
N ILE A 85 4.71 -11.56 9.38
CA ILE A 85 4.39 -12.58 8.36
C ILE A 85 5.68 -13.08 7.69
N TRP A 86 6.60 -12.19 7.35
CA TRP A 86 7.90 -12.57 6.78
C TRP A 86 8.68 -13.52 7.69
N THR A 87 8.73 -13.29 9.00
CA THR A 87 9.40 -14.21 9.94
C THR A 87 8.76 -15.61 9.97
N ARG A 88 7.47 -15.72 9.64
CA ARG A 88 6.72 -16.99 9.67
C ARG A 88 6.69 -17.72 8.33
N GLU A 89 6.66 -16.96 7.24
CA GLU A 89 6.47 -17.42 5.86
C GLU A 89 7.43 -16.65 4.92
N PRO A 90 8.76 -16.73 5.12
CA PRO A 90 9.73 -15.93 4.36
C PRO A 90 9.71 -16.25 2.86
N GLU A 91 9.36 -17.48 2.47
CA GLU A 91 9.25 -17.94 1.08
C GLU A 91 8.20 -17.21 0.26
N ARG A 92 7.25 -16.51 0.90
CA ARG A 92 6.24 -15.69 0.23
C ARG A 92 6.76 -14.33 -0.20
N PHE A 93 7.97 -13.96 0.19
CA PHE A 93 8.56 -12.65 -0.06
C PHE A 93 9.80 -12.80 -0.94
N THR A 94 9.97 -11.86 -1.86
CA THR A 94 11.17 -11.77 -2.71
C THR A 94 12.31 -11.00 -2.03
N VAL A 95 12.01 -10.23 -0.98
CA VAL A 95 12.95 -9.37 -0.26
C VAL A 95 12.67 -9.39 1.24
N ASP A 96 13.70 -9.12 2.04
CA ASP A 96 13.57 -8.93 3.49
C ASP A 96 12.98 -7.53 3.78
N PRO A 97 11.78 -7.44 4.38
CA PRO A 97 11.13 -6.17 4.65
C PRO A 97 11.81 -5.36 5.77
N THR A 98 12.64 -5.98 6.61
CA THR A 98 13.25 -5.32 7.78
C THR A 98 14.22 -4.20 7.39
N HIS A 99 14.73 -4.20 6.16
CA HIS A 99 15.59 -3.15 5.62
C HIS A 99 14.80 -1.90 5.19
N HIS A 100 13.47 -1.97 5.11
CA HIS A 100 12.62 -0.85 4.70
C HIS A 100 12.13 -0.01 5.88
N THR A 101 12.88 0.07 6.98
CA THR A 101 12.55 1.00 8.06
C THR A 101 12.58 2.44 7.53
N LEU A 102 11.64 3.27 7.98
CA LEU A 102 11.87 4.71 7.95
C LEU A 102 13.14 4.92 8.78
N GLY A 103 14.21 5.40 8.15
CA GLY A 103 15.39 5.86 8.88
C GLY A 103 15.00 6.91 9.91
N LEU A 104 15.95 7.37 10.73
CA LEU A 104 15.68 8.51 11.62
C LEU A 104 15.15 9.67 10.77
N ASN A 105 13.91 10.10 11.03
CA ASN A 105 13.32 11.30 10.42
C ASN A 105 14.33 12.43 10.64
N THR A 106 14.99 12.87 9.57
CA THR A 106 15.93 13.99 9.57
C THR A 106 15.21 15.26 9.17
#